data_AF-A0AAV4C200-F1
#
_entry.id   AF-A0AAV4C200-F1
#
_cell.length_a   1.000
_cell.length_b   1.000
_cell.length_c   1.000
_cell.angle_alpha   90.00
_cell.angle_beta   90.00
_cell.angle_gamma   90.00
#
_symmetry.space_group_name_H-M   'P 1'
#
loop_
_entity.id
_entity.type
_entity.pdbx_description
1 polymer ?
#
loop_
_entity_poly.entity_id
_entity_poly.type
_entity_poly.pdbx_seq_one_letter_code
_entity_poly.pdbx_strand_id
1 'polypeptide(L)'
;MLKGIKFIARRGPYGQGSDGAILLKLYRTLVRSKLDYGSVVYGSAKKYVLKALDPLHHQSLRIALGAFRTSPIKSLYAEAGEPSLEHRRIKLAFNYVLKLKSLPHNPCHDIVFEAPFSDFSADSKSDPNLVASTFEHMLKST
;
A
#
# COMPACT_ATOMS: atom_id res chain seq x y z
N MET A 1 4.87 27.41 16.93
CA MET A 1 5.72 26.31 16.40
C MET A 1 5.29 25.88 14.97
N LEU A 2 4.99 26.83 14.06
CA LEU A 2 4.30 26.55 12.77
C LEU A 2 5.08 26.99 11.50
N LYS A 3 6.41 27.11 11.56
CA LYS A 3 7.22 27.55 10.40
C LYS A 3 7.47 26.46 9.33
N GLY A 4 6.92 25.25 9.48
CA GLY A 4 7.25 24.09 8.62
C GLY A 4 6.33 23.82 7.43
N ILE A 5 5.12 24.38 7.38
CA ILE A 5 4.11 24.03 6.36
C ILE A 5 4.35 24.74 5.01
N LYS A 6 5.22 25.76 4.98
CA LYS A 6 5.45 26.64 3.83
C LYS A 6 6.19 25.99 2.64
N PHE A 7 6.61 24.71 2.75
CA PHE A 7 7.42 24.01 1.74
C PHE A 7 6.62 23.07 0.80
N ILE A 8 5.33 22.88 1.06
CA ILE A 8 4.61 21.68 0.57
C ILE A 8 3.86 21.93 -0.75
N ALA A 9 3.36 23.14 -1.03
CA ALA A 9 2.65 23.43 -2.29
C ALA A 9 2.78 24.90 -2.71
N ARG A 10 2.79 25.16 -4.02
CA ARG A 10 2.74 26.53 -4.58
C ARG A 10 1.38 27.21 -4.31
N ARG A 11 0.36 26.43 -3.94
CA ARG A 11 -1.00 26.86 -3.60
C ARG A 11 -1.23 26.66 -2.09
N GLY A 12 -1.72 27.69 -1.41
CA GLY A 12 -1.95 27.67 0.04
C GLY A 12 -3.07 26.71 0.50
N PRO A 13 -3.19 26.47 1.82
CA PRO A 13 -4.07 25.45 2.43
C PRO A 13 -5.57 25.70 2.30
N TYR A 14 -6.00 26.86 1.80
CA TYR A 14 -7.41 27.19 1.52
C TYR A 14 -7.72 27.27 0.01
N GLY A 15 -6.77 26.81 -0.81
CA GLY A 15 -6.79 26.97 -2.27
C GLY A 15 -7.14 25.70 -3.04
N GLN A 16 -7.89 24.77 -2.45
CA GLN A 16 -8.58 23.69 -3.17
C GLN A 16 -9.76 24.28 -3.95
N GLY A 17 -9.46 25.25 -4.81
CA GLY A 17 -10.36 25.58 -5.91
C GLY A 17 -10.52 24.31 -6.73
N SER A 18 -11.78 23.96 -7.02
CA SER A 18 -12.29 22.85 -7.83
C SER A 18 -11.25 22.01 -8.60
N ASP A 19 -10.38 22.65 -9.38
CA ASP A 19 -9.33 22.08 -10.21
C ASP A 19 -8.37 21.12 -9.48
N GLY A 20 -7.91 21.43 -8.26
CA GLY A 20 -6.96 20.58 -7.53
C GLY A 20 -7.59 19.28 -7.02
N ALA A 21 -8.83 19.37 -6.54
CA ALA A 21 -9.61 18.21 -6.11
C ALA A 21 -9.99 17.32 -7.31
N ILE A 22 -10.35 17.93 -8.44
CA ILE A 22 -10.60 17.23 -9.71
C ILE A 22 -9.34 16.50 -10.17
N LEU A 23 -8.17 17.15 -10.10
CA LEU A 23 -6.92 16.54 -10.56
C LEU A 23 -6.47 15.39 -9.65
N LEU A 24 -6.64 15.51 -8.33
CA LEU A 24 -6.46 14.37 -7.41
C LEU A 24 -7.46 13.24 -7.69
N LYS A 25 -8.71 13.58 -8.02
CA LYS A 25 -9.72 12.59 -8.40
C LYS A 25 -9.35 11.88 -9.71
N LEU A 26 -8.86 12.60 -10.71
CA LEU A 26 -8.33 12.05 -11.97
C LEU A 26 -7.14 11.12 -11.74
N TYR A 27 -6.21 11.51 -10.86
CA TYR A 27 -5.12 10.65 -10.43
C TYR A 27 -5.65 9.33 -9.82
N ARG A 28 -6.66 9.41 -8.94
CA ARG A 28 -7.27 8.24 -8.30
C ARG A 28 -8.02 7.35 -9.30
N THR A 29 -8.67 7.92 -10.30
CA THR A 29 -9.47 7.15 -11.27
C THR A 29 -8.61 6.54 -12.38
N LEU A 30 -7.52 7.17 -12.79
CA LEU A 30 -6.69 6.70 -13.91
C LEU A 30 -5.43 5.98 -13.45
N VAL A 31 -4.56 6.68 -12.71
CA VAL A 31 -3.24 6.13 -12.35
C VAL A 31 -3.40 5.06 -11.28
N ARG A 32 -4.11 5.38 -10.21
CA ARG A 32 -4.30 4.46 -9.09
C ARG A 32 -5.11 3.23 -9.49
N SER A 33 -6.13 3.34 -10.35
CA SER A 33 -6.88 2.18 -10.82
C SER A 33 -6.03 1.21 -11.64
N LYS A 34 -5.15 1.72 -12.51
CA LYS A 34 -4.22 0.89 -13.29
C LYS A 34 -3.18 0.21 -12.40
N LEU A 35 -2.64 0.93 -11.42
CA LEU A 35 -1.69 0.37 -10.46
C LEU A 35 -2.34 -0.71 -9.59
N ASP A 36 -3.56 -0.47 -9.10
CA ASP A 36 -4.30 -1.41 -8.27
C ASP A 36 -4.64 -2.68 -9.05
N TYR A 37 -5.10 -2.56 -10.30
CA TYR A 37 -5.38 -3.72 -11.15
C TYR A 37 -4.13 -4.55 -11.43
N GLY A 38 -3.03 -3.89 -11.80
CA GLY A 38 -1.77 -4.57 -12.09
C GLY A 38 -1.11 -5.20 -10.85
N SER A 39 -1.49 -4.78 -9.63
CA SER A 39 -0.85 -5.23 -8.39
C SER A 39 -0.91 -6.73 -8.16
N VAL A 40 -1.89 -7.42 -8.76
CA VAL A 40 -2.00 -8.89 -8.71
C VAL A 40 -0.89 -9.57 -9.50
N VAL A 41 -0.45 -8.97 -10.62
CA VAL A 41 0.55 -9.55 -11.52
C VAL A 41 1.96 -9.24 -11.04
N TYR A 42 2.26 -7.98 -10.79
CA TYR A 42 3.59 -7.55 -10.39
C TYR A 42 3.80 -7.58 -8.86
N GLY A 43 2.77 -7.93 -8.07
CA GLY A 43 2.84 -7.95 -6.60
C GLY A 43 3.95 -8.84 -6.05
N SER A 44 4.26 -9.94 -6.76
CA SER A 44 5.34 -10.88 -6.42
C SER A 44 6.69 -10.54 -7.10
N ALA A 45 6.79 -9.42 -7.82
CA ALA A 45 8.00 -9.04 -8.53
C ALA A 45 9.15 -8.61 -7.58
N LYS A 46 10.39 -8.66 -8.07
CA LYS A 46 11.58 -8.23 -7.33
C LYS A 46 11.47 -6.76 -6.92
N LYS A 47 12.02 -6.42 -5.75
CA LYS A 47 11.98 -5.06 -5.16
C LYS A 47 12.48 -3.96 -6.12
N TYR A 48 13.46 -4.24 -6.99
CA TYR A 48 13.95 -3.24 -7.95
C TYR A 48 12.90 -2.89 -9.02
N VAL A 49 12.11 -3.88 -9.46
CA VAL A 49 11.02 -3.67 -10.43
C VAL A 49 9.92 -2.84 -9.78
N LEU A 50 9.59 -3.13 -8.52
CA LEU A 50 8.59 -2.37 -7.76
C LEU A 50 9.02 -0.91 -7.56
N LYS A 51 10.30 -0.65 -7.30
CA LYS A 51 10.84 0.70 -7.16
C LYS A 51 10.72 1.53 -8.44
N ALA A 52 10.64 0.91 -9.62
CA ALA A 52 10.44 1.63 -10.87
C ALA A 52 9.03 2.27 -10.98
N LEU A 53 8.05 1.80 -10.19
CA LEU A 53 6.70 2.36 -10.17
C LEU A 53 6.57 3.58 -9.25
N ASP A 54 7.47 3.73 -8.27
CA ASP A 54 7.43 4.82 -7.30
C ASP A 54 7.60 6.21 -7.94
N PRO A 55 8.52 6.43 -8.91
CA PRO A 55 8.63 7.70 -9.61
C PRO A 55 7.32 8.12 -10.29
N LEU A 56 6.61 7.19 -10.94
CA LEU A 56 5.35 7.48 -11.61
C LEU A 56 4.27 7.93 -10.60
N HIS A 57 4.21 7.26 -9.45
CA HIS A 57 3.30 7.63 -8.37
C HIS A 57 3.65 8.98 -7.73
N HIS A 58 4.92 9.25 -7.45
CA HIS A 58 5.34 10.53 -6.87
C HIS A 58 5.15 11.69 -7.85
N GLN A 59 5.50 11.48 -9.12
CA GLN A 59 5.34 12.49 -10.18
C GLN A 59 3.86 12.87 -10.34
N SER A 60 2.97 11.86 -10.43
CA SER A 60 1.54 12.09 -10.59
C SER A 60 0.93 12.84 -9.40
N LEU A 61 1.33 12.51 -8.16
CA LEU A 61 0.92 13.25 -6.97
C LEU A 61 1.45 14.70 -6.97
N ARG A 62 2.69 14.95 -7.41
CA ARG A 62 3.24 16.30 -7.51
C ARG A 62 2.47 17.16 -8.52
N ILE A 63 2.12 16.57 -9.67
CA ILE A 63 1.30 17.24 -10.69
C ILE A 63 -0.10 17.53 -10.11
N ALA A 64 -0.70 16.53 -9.44
CA ALA A 64 -2.04 16.66 -8.89
C ALA A 64 -2.15 17.72 -7.78
N LEU A 65 -1.13 17.82 -6.93
CA LEU A 65 -1.07 18.80 -5.84
C LEU A 65 -0.48 20.15 -6.25
N GLY A 66 0.18 20.25 -7.41
CA GLY A 66 0.98 21.43 -7.77
C GLY A 66 2.14 21.67 -6.79
N ALA A 67 2.72 20.59 -6.25
CA ALA A 67 3.82 20.63 -5.29
C ALA A 67 5.16 20.93 -5.99
N PHE A 68 6.14 21.47 -5.24
CA PHE A 68 7.47 21.69 -5.78
C PHE A 68 8.15 20.36 -6.15
N ARG A 69 9.04 20.40 -7.15
CA ARG A 69 9.83 19.23 -7.55
C ARG A 69 10.69 18.67 -6.40
N THR A 70 11.11 19.54 -5.48
CA THR A 70 11.97 19.22 -4.33
C THR A 70 11.20 18.89 -3.04
N SER A 71 9.85 18.92 -3.05
CA SER A 71 9.09 18.61 -1.82
C SER A 71 9.36 17.17 -1.36
N PRO A 72 9.53 16.93 -0.06
CA PRO A 72 9.77 15.57 0.46
C PRO A 72 8.54 14.68 0.28
N ILE A 73 8.77 13.39 -0.01
CA ILE A 73 7.71 12.41 -0.34
C ILE A 73 6.71 12.23 0.81
N LYS A 74 7.18 12.22 2.06
CA LYS A 74 6.32 12.07 3.25
C LYS A 74 5.29 13.19 3.36
N SER A 75 5.69 14.43 3.06
CA SER A 75 4.77 15.57 3.04
C SER A 75 3.77 15.48 1.90
N LEU A 76 4.17 14.91 0.76
CA LEU A 76 3.29 14.68 -0.38
C LEU A 76 2.16 13.70 -0.04
N TYR A 77 2.48 12.63 0.71
CA TYR A 77 1.48 11.66 1.17
C TYR A 77 0.52 12.25 2.21
N ALA A 78 1.04 13.04 3.15
CA ALA A 78 0.20 13.73 4.14
C ALA A 78 -0.80 14.69 3.48
N GLU A 79 -0.36 15.45 2.47
CA GLU A 79 -1.21 16.41 1.76
C GLU A 79 -2.21 15.72 0.82
N ALA A 80 -1.78 14.67 0.09
CA ALA A 80 -2.67 13.93 -0.81
C ALA A 80 -3.71 13.07 -0.07
N GLY A 81 -3.43 12.70 1.19
CA GLY A 81 -4.21 11.70 1.93
C GLY A 81 -4.07 10.29 1.34
N GLU A 82 -2.92 9.98 0.72
CA GLU A 82 -2.69 8.71 0.03
C GLU A 82 -1.56 7.91 0.70
N PRO A 83 -1.74 6.58 0.91
CA PRO A 83 -0.67 5.72 1.38
C PRO A 83 0.33 5.44 0.25
N SER A 84 1.56 5.06 0.60
CA SER A 84 2.54 4.57 -0.38
C SER A 84 2.03 3.32 -1.12
N LEU A 85 2.53 3.07 -2.34
CA LEU A 85 2.15 1.90 -3.13
C LEU A 85 2.37 0.57 -2.42
N GLU A 86 3.42 0.44 -1.60
CA GLU A 86 3.69 -0.78 -0.85
C GLU A 86 2.57 -1.12 0.13
N HIS A 87 2.26 -0.22 1.06
CA HIS A 87 1.15 -0.36 1.99
C HIS A 87 -0.18 -0.62 1.26
N ARG A 88 -0.37 0.00 0.10
CA ARG A 88 -1.57 -0.20 -0.72
C ARG A 88 -1.67 -1.61 -1.27
N ARG A 89 -0.56 -2.18 -1.78
CA ARG A 89 -0.51 -3.58 -2.24
C ARG A 89 -0.78 -4.56 -1.11
N ILE A 90 -0.17 -4.33 0.05
CA ILE A 90 -0.40 -5.16 1.25
C ILE A 90 -1.88 -5.14 1.62
N LYS A 91 -2.52 -3.96 1.64
CA LYS A 91 -3.95 -3.83 1.90
C LYS A 91 -4.81 -4.58 0.88
N LEU A 92 -4.49 -4.48 -0.41
CA LEU A 92 -5.23 -5.18 -1.47
C LEU A 92 -5.10 -6.70 -1.34
N ALA A 93 -3.87 -7.20 -1.12
CA ALA A 93 -3.61 -8.62 -0.91
C ALA A 93 -4.34 -9.14 0.34
N PHE A 94 -4.27 -8.40 1.45
CA PHE A 94 -4.95 -8.76 2.69
C PHE A 94 -6.47 -8.84 2.50
N ASN A 95 -7.08 -7.85 1.87
CA ASN A 95 -8.51 -7.86 1.58
C ASN A 95 -8.91 -9.05 0.68
N TYR A 96 -8.05 -9.42 -0.27
CA TYR A 96 -8.29 -10.58 -1.13
C TYR A 96 -8.25 -11.88 -0.34
N VAL A 97 -7.26 -12.07 0.54
CA VAL A 97 -7.15 -13.24 1.42
C VAL A 97 -8.35 -13.35 2.37
N LEU A 98 -8.77 -12.24 2.98
CA LEU A 98 -9.97 -12.22 3.82
C LEU A 98 -11.22 -12.63 3.04
N LYS A 99 -11.37 -12.14 1.81
CA LYS A 99 -12.49 -12.50 0.94
C LYS A 99 -12.45 -13.97 0.56
N LEU A 100 -11.27 -14.53 0.26
CA LEU A 100 -11.10 -15.95 -0.01
C LEU A 100 -11.49 -16.80 1.19
N LYS A 101 -11.06 -16.43 2.40
CA LYS A 101 -11.41 -17.14 3.63
C LYS A 101 -12.92 -17.20 3.89
N SER A 102 -13.66 -16.17 3.49
CA SER A 102 -15.12 -16.14 3.60
C SER A 102 -15.84 -16.94 2.50
N LEU A 103 -15.13 -17.40 1.47
CA LEU A 103 -15.69 -18.07 0.28
C LEU A 103 -15.02 -19.44 0.07
N PRO A 104 -15.41 -20.46 0.85
CA PRO A 104 -14.78 -21.79 0.80
C PRO A 104 -14.99 -22.53 -0.53
N HIS A 105 -15.97 -22.13 -1.33
CA HIS A 105 -16.22 -22.73 -2.66
C HIS A 105 -15.35 -22.12 -3.78
N ASN A 106 -14.51 -21.15 -3.49
CA ASN A 106 -13.62 -20.58 -4.50
C ASN A 106 -12.47 -21.56 -4.78
N PRO A 107 -12.17 -21.92 -6.04
CA PRO A 107 -11.04 -22.82 -6.36
C PRO A 107 -9.68 -22.28 -5.87
N CYS A 108 -9.54 -20.96 -5.68
CA CYS A 108 -8.34 -20.36 -5.10
C CYS A 108 -8.25 -20.49 -3.57
N HIS A 109 -9.31 -20.93 -2.88
CA HIS A 109 -9.29 -21.13 -1.43
C HIS A 109 -8.28 -22.22 -1.06
N ASP A 110 -8.42 -23.39 -1.68
CA ASP A 110 -7.60 -24.57 -1.38
C ASP A 110 -6.14 -24.31 -1.77
N ILE A 111 -5.90 -23.62 -2.90
CA ILE A 111 -4.56 -23.25 -3.34
C ILE A 111 -3.85 -22.30 -2.35
N VAL A 112 -4.58 -21.38 -1.72
CA VAL A 112 -3.98 -20.38 -0.83
C VAL A 112 -3.83 -20.89 0.61
N PHE A 113 -4.75 -21.75 1.07
CA PHE A 113 -4.78 -22.21 2.47
C PHE A 113 -4.28 -23.65 2.67
N GLU A 114 -4.35 -24.51 1.64
CA GLU A 114 -3.90 -25.91 1.72
C GLU A 114 -2.55 -26.16 1.04
N ALA A 115 -1.99 -25.17 0.32
CA ALA A 115 -0.65 -25.31 -0.23
C ALA A 115 0.37 -25.59 0.89
N PRO A 116 1.22 -26.62 0.75
CA PRO A 116 2.30 -26.86 1.70
C PRO A 116 3.31 -25.71 1.62
N PHE A 117 3.21 -24.78 2.57
CA PHE A 117 4.13 -23.65 2.78
C PHE A 117 5.52 -24.10 3.32
N SER A 118 5.96 -25.33 3.06
CA SER A 118 7.25 -25.84 3.57
C SER A 118 8.47 -25.24 2.86
N ASP A 119 8.32 -24.77 1.62
CA ASP A 119 9.50 -24.57 0.76
C ASP A 119 9.94 -23.10 0.62
N PHE A 120 9.12 -22.12 1.02
CA PHE A 120 9.46 -20.69 0.93
C PHE A 120 9.99 -20.08 2.24
N SER A 121 9.84 -20.80 3.35
CA SER A 121 10.25 -20.36 4.69
C SER A 121 11.72 -20.67 5.00
N ALA A 122 12.45 -21.31 4.08
CA ALA A 122 13.79 -21.84 4.32
C ALA A 122 14.92 -20.79 4.26
N ASP A 123 14.62 -19.49 4.19
CA ASP A 123 15.65 -18.43 4.17
C ASP A 123 15.57 -17.42 5.35
N SER A 124 14.73 -17.64 6.36
CA SER A 124 14.93 -16.97 7.65
C SER A 124 14.61 -17.90 8.81
N LYS A 125 15.66 -18.44 9.43
CA LYS A 125 15.62 -19.10 10.73
C LYS A 125 14.93 -18.19 11.75
N SER A 126 13.67 -18.47 12.07
CA SER A 126 13.02 -18.06 13.31
C SER A 126 12.04 -19.14 13.70
N ASP A 127 12.35 -19.85 14.78
CA ASP A 127 11.72 -21.09 15.18
C ASP A 127 10.18 -20.95 15.35
N PRO A 128 9.37 -21.81 14.72
CA PRO A 128 7.91 -21.73 14.75
C PRO A 128 7.27 -22.06 16.11
N ASN A 129 8.07 -22.52 17.09
CA ASN A 129 7.59 -22.95 18.40
C ASN A 129 7.35 -21.81 19.41
N LEU A 130 7.77 -20.57 19.11
CA LEU A 130 7.61 -19.44 20.02
C LEU A 130 6.24 -18.75 19.89
N VAL A 131 5.66 -18.73 18.70
CA VAL A 131 4.38 -18.08 18.42
C VAL A 131 3.21 -18.94 18.89
N ALA A 132 3.26 -20.25 18.67
CA ALA A 132 2.20 -21.17 19.11
C ALA A 132 2.09 -21.24 20.66
N SER A 133 3.23 -21.19 21.36
CA SER A 133 3.26 -21.24 22.83
C SER A 133 2.79 -19.93 23.48
N THR A 134 2.99 -18.77 22.83
CA THR A 134 2.50 -17.48 23.33
C THR A 134 0.99 -17.30 23.15
N PHE A 135 0.38 -17.86 22.09
CA PHE A 135 -1.08 -17.86 21.93
C PHE A 135 -1.80 -18.80 22.90
N GLU A 136 -1.24 -19.99 23.16
CA GLU A 136 -1.76 -20.96 24.16
C GLU A 136 -1.72 -20.39 25.59
N HIS A 137 -0.66 -19.66 25.95
CA HIS A 137 -0.55 -19.02 27.27
C HIS A 137 -1.55 -17.88 27.46
N MET A 138 -1.95 -17.19 26.39
CA MET A 138 -2.88 -16.07 26.46
C MET A 138 -4.33 -16.53 26.69
N LEU A 139 -4.72 -17.68 26.12
CA LEU A 139 -6.08 -18.23 26.24
C LEU A 139 -6.36 -18.94 27.58
N LYS A 140 -5.34 -19.35 28.33
CA LYS A 140 -5.49 -20.03 29.63
C LYS A 140 -5.42 -19.10 30.85
N SER A 141 -5.26 -17.79 30.64
CA SER A 141 -5.14 -16.79 31.74
C SER A 141 -6.34 -15.85 31.90
N THR A 142 -7.46 -16.16 31.25
CA THR A 142 -8.80 -15.58 31.49
C THR A 142 -9.76 -16.70 31.80
#